data_AF-T1D6G2-F1
#
_entry.id   AF-T1D6G2-F1
#
_cell.length_a   1.000
_cell.length_b   1.000
_cell.length_c   1.000
_cell.angle_alpha   90.00
_cell.angle_beta   90.00
_cell.angle_gamma   90.00
#
_symmetry.space_group_name_H-M   'P 1'
#
loop_
_entity.id
_entity.type
_entity.pdbx_description
1 polymer ?
#
loop_
_entity_poly.entity_id
_entity_poly.type
_entity_poly.pdbx_seq_one_letter_code
_entity_poly.pdbx_strand_id
1 'polypeptide(L)' 'RHIDLRPYVLSGREITMVPGGLTRVALKEGSLVVNSSQGGGTKDTWVLEGEH' A
#
# COMPACT_ATOMS: atom_id res chain seq x y z
N ARG A 1 -8.61 -10.29 6.55
CA ARG A 1 -7.43 -9.50 6.98
C ARG A 1 -7.58 -8.10 6.41
N HIS A 2 -7.42 -7.06 7.23
CA HIS A 2 -7.58 -5.68 6.77
C HIS A 2 -6.28 -5.16 6.15
N ILE A 3 -6.42 -4.28 5.15
CA ILE A 3 -5.33 -3.80 4.31
C ILE A 3 -5.39 -2.27 4.25
N ASP A 4 -4.23 -1.65 4.24
CA ASP A 4 -4.02 -0.21 4.09
C ASP A 4 -2.99 0.00 2.96
N LEU A 5 -3.36 0.80 1.96
CA LEU A 5 -2.49 1.17 0.85
C LEU A 5 -2.00 2.61 1.02
N ARG A 6 -0.69 2.80 0.97
CA ARG A 6 -0.03 4.11 0.97
C ARG A 6 0.65 4.37 -0.38
N PRO A 7 0.00 5.07 -1.31
CA PRO A 7 0.68 5.58 -2.50
C PRO A 7 1.59 6.78 -2.13
N TYR A 8 2.53 7.08 -3.01
CA TYR A 8 3.44 8.21 -2.86
C TYR A 8 3.33 9.12 -4.08
N VAL A 9 2.83 10.34 -3.85
CA VAL A 9 2.77 11.39 -4.88
C VAL A 9 4.09 12.13 -4.90
N LEU A 10 4.70 12.24 -6.07
CA LEU A 10 5.91 13.01 -6.32
C LEU A 10 5.50 14.40 -6.83
N SER A 11 5.94 15.45 -6.15
CA SER A 11 5.66 16.84 -6.51
C SER A 11 6.95 17.53 -6.94
N GLY A 12 6.98 18.01 -8.18
CA GLY A 12 8.10 18.74 -8.76
C GLY A 12 7.61 19.70 -9.85
N ARG A 13 8.33 19.76 -10.99
CA ARG A 13 7.83 20.46 -12.18
C ARG A 13 6.46 19.94 -12.64
N GLU A 14 6.22 18.65 -12.40
CA GLU A 14 4.97 17.95 -12.65
C GLU A 14 4.57 17.19 -11.38
N ILE A 15 3.28 16.91 -11.23
CA ILE A 15 2.74 16.05 -10.17
C ILE A 15 2.59 14.66 -10.78
N THR A 16 3.33 13.69 -10.25
CA THR A 16 3.34 12.32 -10.77
C THR A 16 3.21 11.30 -9.65
N MET A 17 2.85 10.08 -9.99
CA MET A 17 2.77 8.95 -9.07
C MET A 17 3.32 7.72 -9.78
N VAL A 18 4.16 6.95 -9.11
CA VAL A 18 4.61 5.65 -9.61
C VAL A 18 3.45 4.65 -9.50
N PRO A 19 3.23 3.75 -10.47
CA PRO A 19 2.22 2.70 -10.39
C PRO A 19 2.58 1.67 -9.30
N GLY A 20 2.32 2.03 -8.04
CA GLY A 20 2.64 1.24 -6.87
C GLY A 20 2.42 1.99 -5.55
N GLY A 21 2.84 1.37 -4.46
CA GLY A 21 2.72 1.93 -3.12
C GLY A 21 3.07 0.90 -2.05
N LEU A 22 3.14 1.36 -0.81
CA LEU A 22 3.33 0.48 0.35
C LEU A 22 1.98 -0.11 0.76
N THR A 23 1.81 -1.41 0.57
CA THR A 23 0.66 -2.14 1.13
C THR A 23 1.02 -2.69 2.50
N ARG A 24 0.18 -2.39 3.50
CA ARG A 24 0.27 -2.91 4.86
C ARG A 24 -0.91 -3.80 5.16
N VAL A 25 -0.71 -4.85 5.95
CA VAL A 25 -1.73 -5.85 6.27
C VAL A 25 -1.80 -6.13 7.76
N ALA A 26 -3.03 -6.21 8.29
CA ALA A 26 -3.28 -6.74 9.62
C ALA A 26 -3.21 -8.27 9.56
N LEU A 27 -2.17 -8.85 10.17
CA LEU A 27 -1.92 -10.30 10.11
C LEU A 27 -2.87 -11.10 11.01
N LYS A 28 -3.23 -10.54 12.17
CA LYS A 28 -4.16 -11.13 13.13
C LYS A 28 -5.61 -11.02 12.63
N GLU A 29 -6.34 -12.12 12.75
CA GLU A 29 -7.77 -12.16 12.42
C GLU A 29 -8.58 -11.16 13.24
N GLY A 30 -9.55 -10.49 12.59
CA GLY A 30 -10.36 -9.42 13.19
C GLY A 30 -9.61 -8.10 13.47
N SER A 31 -8.28 -8.09 13.43
CA SER A 31 -7.50 -6.87 13.70
C SER A 31 -7.62 -5.85 12.57
N LEU A 32 -7.72 -4.58 12.94
CA LEU A 32 -7.58 -3.41 12.06
C LEU A 32 -6.17 -2.80 12.10
N VAL A 33 -5.31 -3.28 13.01
CA VAL A 33 -3.98 -2.70 13.23
C VAL A 33 -3.00 -3.26 12.20
N VAL A 34 -2.55 -2.38 11.30
CA VAL A 34 -1.57 -2.69 10.24
C VAL A 34 -0.14 -2.25 10.60
N ASN A 35 0.06 -1.66 11.78
CA ASN A 35 1.36 -1.19 12.23
C ASN A 35 2.30 -2.36 12.57
N SER A 36 3.55 -2.30 12.12
CA SER A 36 4.54 -3.38 12.28
C SER A 36 4.88 -3.64 13.74
N SER A 37 4.95 -2.61 14.59
CA SER A 37 5.22 -2.76 16.03
C SER A 37 4.15 -3.58 16.78
N GLN A 38 2.98 -3.79 16.16
CA GLN A 38 1.86 -4.54 16.72
C GLN A 38 1.48 -5.76 15.85
N GLY A 39 2.43 -6.30 15.10
CA GLY A 39 2.23 -7.50 14.29
C GLY A 39 1.54 -7.25 12.95
N GLY A 40 1.59 -6.02 12.43
CA GLY A 40 1.31 -5.72 11.04
C GLY A 40 2.45 -6.19 10.11
N GLY A 41 2.11 -6.50 8.87
CA GLY A 41 3.08 -6.87 7.83
C GLY A 41 2.96 -6.00 6.58
N THR A 42 3.79 -6.26 5.59
CA THR A 42 3.72 -5.63 4.26
C THR A 42 3.36 -6.65 3.18
N LYS A 43 2.90 -6.16 2.04
CA LYS A 43 2.71 -6.93 0.81
C LYS A 43 3.15 -6.13 -0.41
N ASP A 44 3.41 -6.82 -1.49
CA ASP A 44 3.61 -6.20 -2.80
C ASP A 44 2.31 -5.57 -3.29
N THR A 45 2.44 -4.44 -4.00
CA THR A 45 1.35 -3.74 -4.66
C THR A 45 1.58 -3.85 -6.16
N TRP A 46 0.74 -4.61 -6.86
CA TRP A 46 0.78 -4.66 -8.32
C TRP A 46 -0.32 -3.77 -8.88
N VAL A 47 0.08 -2.81 -9.71
CA VAL A 47 -0.82 -1.98 -10.50
C VAL A 47 -0.76 -2.54 -11.91
N LEU A 48 -1.87 -3.11 -12.38
CA LEU A 48 -1.95 -3.66 -13.73
C LEU A 48 -2.16 -2.53 -14.72
N GLU A 49 -1.37 -2.53 -15.79
CA GLU A 49 -1.65 -1.67 -16.95
C GLU A 49 -2.91 -2.20 -17.65
N GLY A 50 -3.80 -1.31 -18.06
CA GLY A 50 -4.93 -1.68 -18.90
C GLY A 50 -4.46 -1.96 -20.33
N GLU A 51 -5.06 -2.94 -21.00
CA GLU A 51 -4.91 -3.06 -22.45
C GLU A 51 -5.64 -1.88 -23.12
N HIS A 52 -4.91 -1.12 -23.92
CA HIS A 52 -5.44 -0.07 -24.78
C HIS A 52 -5.91 -0.65 -26.11
#